data_AF-A0A7K6JLH3-F1
#
_entry.id   AF-A0A7K6JLH3-F1
#
_cell.length_a   1.000
_cell.length_b   1.000
_cell.length_c   1.000
_cell.angle_alpha   90.00
_cell.angle_beta   90.00
_cell.angle_gamma   90.00
#
_symmetry.space_group_name_H-M   'P 1'
#
loop_
_entity.id
_entity.type
_entity.pdbx_description
1 polymer ?
#
loop_
_entity_poly.entity_id
_entity_poly.type
_entity_poly.pdbx_seq_one_letter_code
_entity_poly.pdbx_strand_id
1 'polypeptide(L)'
;MEGPWVGTWRPHPRRGPILAEFSTPGPKYWLPGTTGHTTHDPTKYRAPAYTFRGSKGLAIDSCSPGPRYFIHSSITKTGKQVAPSPLVTSRPKTKIAVTPGPSDYTTEPANRHIYYTAPVRSMMSRPKDLKPFPTPGPGTYTLPRILGPNTICTHANPCYSMVGKSQYQSAFCDLAKTPGPAAFAKVEMDVYKMRAPKYTM
;
A
#
# COMPACT_ATOMS: atom_id res chain seq x y z
N MET A 1 -5.29 -38.56 -60.55
CA MET A 1 -5.31 -38.64 -59.07
C MET A 1 -6.09 -37.46 -58.55
N GLU A 2 -7.36 -37.66 -58.19
CA GLU A 2 -8.23 -36.61 -57.66
C GLU A 2 -7.85 -36.31 -56.20
N GLY A 3 -7.62 -35.03 -55.87
CA GLY A 3 -7.20 -34.60 -54.54
C GLY A 3 -8.35 -34.62 -53.50
N PRO A 4 -8.04 -34.68 -52.20
CA PRO A 4 -9.04 -34.75 -51.14
C PRO A 4 -9.87 -33.47 -51.03
N TRP A 5 -11.17 -33.62 -50.76
CA TRP A 5 -12.08 -32.50 -50.49
C TRP A 5 -11.76 -31.82 -49.15
N VAL A 6 -11.96 -30.50 -49.09
CA VAL A 6 -11.90 -29.72 -47.85
C VAL A 6 -13.26 -29.04 -47.66
N GLY A 7 -14.17 -29.70 -46.94
CA GLY A 7 -15.54 -29.19 -46.71
C GLY A 7 -16.40 -29.17 -47.97
N THR A 8 -17.22 -28.13 -48.15
CA THR A 8 -18.20 -27.96 -49.26
C THR A 8 -17.64 -27.35 -50.54
N TRP A 9 -16.34 -27.03 -50.60
CA TRP A 9 -15.71 -26.46 -51.79
C TRP A 9 -14.45 -27.23 -52.20
N ARG A 10 -14.16 -27.25 -53.49
CA ARG A 10 -12.94 -27.85 -54.03
C ARG A 10 -11.89 -26.76 -54.26
N PRO A 11 -10.71 -26.84 -53.61
CA PRO A 11 -9.59 -25.99 -53.95
C PRO A 11 -9.25 -26.14 -55.43
N HIS A 12 -9.17 -25.02 -56.15
CA HIS A 12 -8.85 -25.04 -57.57
C HIS A 12 -7.41 -25.57 -57.76
N PRO A 13 -7.16 -26.57 -58.61
CA PRO A 13 -5.81 -27.01 -58.89
C PRO A 13 -5.03 -25.86 -59.53
N ARG A 14 -3.81 -25.62 -59.05
CA ARG A 14 -2.91 -24.62 -59.64
C ARG A 14 -2.73 -24.93 -61.14
N ARG A 15 -2.93 -23.92 -62.00
CA ARG A 15 -2.94 -24.05 -63.47
C ARG A 15 -1.56 -24.33 -64.08
N GLY A 16 -0.50 -24.18 -63.30
CA GLY A 16 0.89 -24.36 -63.71
C GLY A 16 1.84 -23.66 -62.72
N PRO A 17 3.16 -23.79 -62.92
CA PRO A 17 4.14 -23.08 -62.12
C PRO A 17 4.05 -21.57 -62.40
N ILE A 18 4.11 -20.76 -61.35
CA ILE A 18 4.12 -19.30 -61.45
C ILE A 18 5.57 -18.79 -61.46
N LEU A 19 5.83 -17.65 -62.11
CA LEU A 19 7.18 -17.08 -62.25
C LEU A 19 7.93 -16.88 -60.92
N ALA A 20 7.20 -16.71 -59.80
CA ALA A 20 7.77 -16.62 -58.45
C ALA A 20 8.39 -17.94 -57.93
N GLU A 21 8.05 -19.09 -58.51
CA GLU A 21 8.66 -20.39 -58.17
C GLU A 21 10.03 -20.58 -58.85
N PHE A 22 10.33 -19.80 -59.89
CA PHE A 22 11.61 -19.85 -60.58
C PHE A 22 12.58 -18.84 -59.94
N SER A 23 13.71 -19.34 -59.45
CA SER A 23 14.81 -18.50 -58.98
C SER A 23 15.48 -17.81 -60.16
N THR A 24 14.85 -16.78 -60.69
CA THR A 24 15.47 -15.89 -61.67
C THR A 24 16.54 -15.04 -60.96
N PRO A 25 17.67 -14.71 -61.60
CA PRO A 25 18.70 -13.83 -61.05
C PRO A 25 18.23 -12.36 -61.01
N GLY A 26 16.97 -12.13 -60.68
CA GLY A 26 16.40 -10.81 -60.44
C GLY A 26 16.95 -10.22 -59.15
N PRO A 27 16.86 -8.89 -58.99
CA PRO A 27 17.44 -8.20 -57.83
C PRO A 27 16.88 -8.76 -56.52
N LYS A 28 17.73 -9.50 -55.78
CA LYS A 28 17.43 -10.05 -54.46
C LYS A 28 17.62 -8.98 -53.39
N TYR A 29 16.78 -7.94 -53.42
CA TYR A 29 16.70 -6.97 -52.34
C TYR A 29 15.42 -7.20 -51.56
N TRP A 30 15.56 -7.36 -50.24
CA TRP A 30 14.43 -7.53 -49.34
C TRP A 30 13.61 -6.24 -49.33
N LEU A 31 12.40 -6.26 -49.90
CA LEU A 31 11.47 -5.15 -49.77
C LEU A 31 10.92 -5.16 -48.33
N PRO A 32 10.97 -4.03 -47.61
CA PRO A 32 10.36 -3.92 -46.29
C PRO A 32 8.85 -4.16 -46.41
N GLY A 33 8.28 -4.85 -45.41
CA GLY A 33 6.85 -5.12 -45.36
C GLY A 33 6.04 -3.83 -45.21
N THR A 34 4.84 -3.80 -45.77
CA THR A 34 3.86 -2.74 -45.53
C THR A 34 2.96 -3.02 -44.33
N THR A 35 3.15 -4.16 -43.67
CA THR A 35 2.35 -4.64 -42.54
C THR A 35 3.24 -4.82 -41.31
N GLY A 36 2.78 -4.35 -40.15
CA GLY A 36 3.48 -4.52 -38.86
C GLY A 36 4.31 -3.31 -38.39
N HIS A 37 4.78 -3.39 -37.14
CA HIS A 37 5.59 -2.31 -36.53
C HIS A 37 7.10 -2.46 -36.81
N THR A 38 7.58 -3.69 -36.84
CA THR A 38 9.00 -3.97 -37.05
C THR A 38 9.28 -4.01 -38.55
N THR A 39 10.34 -3.34 -39.02
CA THR A 39 10.77 -3.33 -40.44
C THR A 39 9.70 -2.86 -41.46
N HIS A 40 8.90 -1.84 -41.09
CA HIS A 40 7.95 -1.21 -42.01
C HIS A 40 8.66 -0.25 -42.97
N ASP A 41 8.21 -0.22 -44.23
CA ASP A 41 8.68 0.69 -45.26
C ASP A 41 8.54 2.17 -44.80
N PRO A 42 9.63 2.95 -44.68
CA PRO A 42 9.58 4.33 -44.20
C PRO A 42 8.91 5.29 -45.18
N THR A 43 8.75 4.90 -46.46
CA THR A 43 8.13 5.74 -47.49
C THR A 43 6.60 5.74 -47.42
N LYS A 44 6.00 4.84 -46.63
CA LYS A 44 4.55 4.65 -46.55
C LYS A 44 4.01 5.00 -45.17
N TYR A 45 2.78 5.50 -45.14
CA TYR A 45 2.08 5.80 -43.89
C TYR A 45 1.87 4.53 -43.07
N ARG A 46 2.12 4.65 -41.76
CA ARG A 46 2.07 3.57 -40.79
C ARG A 46 1.04 3.90 -39.72
N ALA A 47 0.16 2.95 -39.41
CA ALA A 47 -0.78 3.08 -38.29
C ALA A 47 -0.06 3.02 -36.92
N PRO A 48 -0.59 3.70 -35.88
CA PRO A 48 -0.03 3.63 -34.53
C PRO A 48 -0.10 2.21 -33.97
N ALA A 49 0.97 1.77 -33.31
CA ALA A 49 1.02 0.48 -32.62
C ALA A 49 0.94 0.69 -31.11
N TYR A 50 -0.08 0.10 -30.48
CA TYR A 50 -0.21 0.07 -29.03
C TYR A 50 0.34 -1.27 -28.52
N THR A 51 1.43 -1.23 -27.78
CA THR A 51 1.92 -2.40 -27.05
C THR A 51 1.33 -2.37 -25.64
N PHE A 52 0.62 -3.42 -25.25
CA PHE A 52 0.36 -3.65 -23.84
C PHE A 52 1.70 -4.06 -23.22
N ARG A 53 2.16 -3.30 -22.22
CA ARG A 53 3.38 -3.60 -21.49
C ARG A 53 3.29 -5.03 -20.96
N GLY A 54 4.07 -5.95 -21.52
CA GLY A 54 4.20 -7.31 -21.01
C GLY A 54 4.66 -7.29 -19.55
N SER A 55 4.21 -8.28 -18.77
CA SER A 55 4.68 -8.46 -17.39
C SER A 55 6.21 -8.56 -17.40
N LYS A 56 6.89 -7.80 -16.53
CA LYS A 56 8.34 -7.91 -16.40
C LYS A 56 8.67 -9.36 -16.04
N GLY A 57 9.54 -10.01 -16.80
CA GLY A 57 10.11 -11.29 -16.40
C GLY A 57 10.71 -11.13 -15.01
N LEU A 58 10.51 -12.14 -14.15
CA LEU A 58 11.15 -12.17 -12.84
C LEU A 58 12.64 -11.96 -13.05
N ALA A 59 13.19 -10.89 -12.48
CA ALA A 59 14.63 -10.75 -12.39
C ALA A 59 15.12 -12.04 -11.74
N ILE A 60 16.08 -12.72 -12.37
CA ILE A 60 16.79 -13.81 -11.71
C ILE A 60 17.51 -13.11 -10.56
N ASP A 61 16.87 -13.12 -9.39
CA ASP A 61 17.41 -12.58 -8.18
C ASP A 61 18.69 -13.36 -7.93
N SER A 62 19.83 -12.71 -8.14
CA SER A 62 21.10 -13.13 -7.59
C SER A 62 20.87 -13.28 -6.09
N CYS A 63 20.73 -14.52 -5.63
CA CYS A 63 20.56 -14.85 -4.23
C CYS A 63 21.82 -14.41 -3.49
N SER A 64 21.84 -13.17 -3.00
CA SER A 64 22.72 -12.79 -1.91
C SER A 64 22.47 -13.77 -0.75
N PRO A 65 23.50 -14.17 0.01
CA PRO A 65 23.33 -15.13 1.09
C PRO A 65 22.27 -14.55 2.01
N GLY A 66 21.12 -15.21 2.06
CA GLY A 66 19.95 -14.73 2.78
C GLY A 66 20.29 -14.46 4.25
N PRO A 67 19.43 -13.72 4.96
CA PRO A 67 19.69 -13.28 6.33
C PRO A 67 20.22 -14.45 7.17
N ARG A 68 21.39 -14.26 7.81
CA ARG A 68 22.08 -15.25 8.64
C ARG A 68 21.27 -15.70 9.88
N TYR A 69 20.07 -15.15 10.06
CA TYR A 69 19.16 -15.40 11.16
C TYR A 69 17.78 -15.78 10.63
N PHE A 70 17.19 -16.80 11.25
CA PHE A 70 15.86 -17.29 10.96
C PHE A 70 14.81 -16.19 11.15
N ILE A 71 14.08 -15.86 10.07
CA ILE A 71 12.95 -14.94 10.11
C ILE A 71 11.68 -15.76 10.24
N HIS A 72 10.90 -15.50 11.29
CA HIS A 72 9.62 -16.17 11.49
C HIS A 72 8.64 -15.81 10.36
N SER A 73 7.94 -16.81 9.81
CA SER A 73 7.05 -16.67 8.63
C SER A 73 5.91 -15.65 8.81
N SER A 74 5.58 -15.30 10.05
CA SER A 74 4.59 -14.27 10.35
C SER A 74 5.09 -12.83 10.15
N ILE A 75 6.35 -12.60 9.78
CA ILE A 75 6.92 -11.24 9.64
C ILE A 75 6.87 -10.83 8.16
N THR A 76 6.12 -9.78 7.85
CA THR A 76 6.04 -9.17 6.52
C THR A 76 6.76 -7.82 6.50
N LYS A 77 6.89 -7.19 5.32
CA LYS A 77 7.51 -5.85 5.16
C LYS A 77 6.91 -4.79 6.08
N THR A 78 5.63 -4.93 6.45
CA THR A 78 4.89 -3.98 7.29
C THR A 78 4.85 -4.37 8.77
N GLY A 79 5.48 -5.49 9.16
CA GLY A 79 5.51 -5.98 10.53
C GLY A 79 4.96 -7.40 10.68
N LYS A 80 4.76 -7.82 11.93
CA LYS A 80 4.25 -9.17 12.24
C LYS A 80 2.76 -9.26 11.90
N GLN A 81 2.39 -10.09 10.93
CA GLN A 81 1.01 -10.46 10.68
C GLN A 81 0.52 -11.34 11.83
N VAL A 82 -0.44 -10.82 12.59
CA VAL A 82 -1.16 -11.54 13.65
C VAL A 82 -2.64 -11.50 13.27
N ALA A 83 -3.34 -12.63 13.44
CA ALA A 83 -4.79 -12.66 13.24
C ALA A 83 -5.47 -11.63 14.16
N PRO A 84 -6.54 -10.95 13.72
CA PRO A 84 -7.27 -10.02 14.56
C PRO A 84 -7.72 -10.71 15.86
N SER A 85 -7.27 -10.17 16.99
CA SER A 85 -7.68 -10.68 18.30
C SER A 85 -9.14 -10.30 18.54
N PRO A 86 -9.99 -11.22 19.04
CA PRO A 86 -11.35 -10.89 19.41
C PRO A 86 -11.32 -9.84 20.53
N LEU A 87 -11.72 -8.62 20.21
CA LEU A 87 -12.01 -7.61 21.22
C LEU A 87 -13.24 -8.09 22.00
N VAL A 88 -13.09 -8.30 23.30
CA VAL A 88 -14.23 -8.51 24.20
C VAL A 88 -14.95 -7.18 24.34
N THR A 89 -15.79 -6.85 23.37
CA THR A 89 -16.68 -5.70 23.46
C THR A 89 -17.83 -6.06 24.41
N SER A 90 -18.25 -5.08 25.23
CA SER A 90 -19.38 -5.28 26.15
C SER A 90 -20.63 -5.69 25.37
N ARG A 91 -21.42 -6.65 25.91
CA ARG A 91 -22.69 -7.05 25.30
C ARG A 91 -23.63 -5.84 25.14
N PRO A 92 -24.31 -5.69 23.99
CA PRO A 92 -25.32 -4.65 23.84
C PRO A 92 -26.40 -4.87 24.91
N LYS A 93 -26.76 -3.81 25.64
CA LYS A 93 -27.83 -3.87 26.62
C LYS A 93 -29.15 -4.07 25.88
N THR A 94 -29.71 -5.27 25.93
CA THR A 94 -31.05 -5.55 25.44
C THR A 94 -32.04 -4.75 26.30
N LYS A 95 -32.69 -3.74 25.71
CA LYS A 95 -33.76 -3.01 26.39
C LYS A 95 -34.95 -3.96 26.51
N ILE A 96 -35.38 -4.23 27.74
CA ILE A 96 -36.63 -4.94 27.99
C ILE A 96 -37.76 -4.04 27.50
N ALA A 97 -38.59 -4.54 26.58
CA ALA A 97 -39.76 -3.80 26.11
C ALA A 97 -40.73 -3.65 27.29
N VAL A 98 -40.88 -2.43 27.79
CA VAL A 98 -41.87 -2.12 28.82
C VAL A 98 -43.24 -2.14 28.15
N THR A 99 -44.02 -3.19 28.40
CA THR A 99 -45.42 -3.25 27.99
C THR A 99 -46.25 -2.40 28.94
N PRO A 100 -47.16 -1.54 28.43
CA PRO A 100 -48.08 -0.78 29.28
C PRO A 100 -48.91 -1.72 30.17
N GLY A 101 -49.17 -1.31 31.40
CA GLY A 101 -50.06 -2.04 32.31
C GLY A 101 -51.52 -1.96 31.86
N PRO A 102 -52.42 -2.77 32.44
CA PRO A 102 -53.85 -2.77 32.07
C PRO A 102 -54.54 -1.41 32.28
N SER A 103 -54.03 -0.57 33.18
CA SER A 103 -54.55 0.78 33.43
C SER A 103 -53.91 1.88 32.56
N ASP A 104 -52.84 1.56 31.81
CA ASP A 104 -52.11 2.53 30.97
C ASP A 104 -52.71 2.64 29.56
N TYR A 105 -53.68 1.77 29.22
CA TYR A 105 -54.37 1.82 27.95
C TYR A 105 -55.41 2.95 27.94
N THR A 106 -55.22 3.96 27.11
CA THR A 106 -56.20 5.04 26.86
C THR A 106 -56.81 4.89 25.47
N THR A 107 -58.13 5.07 25.33
CA THR A 107 -58.85 5.02 24.05
C THR A 107 -58.84 6.34 23.29
N GLU A 108 -58.51 7.45 23.94
CA GLU A 108 -58.43 8.80 23.35
C GLU A 108 -57.62 8.88 22.03
N PRO A 109 -56.40 8.34 21.92
CA PRO A 109 -55.67 8.36 20.64
C PRO A 109 -56.32 7.49 19.56
N ALA A 110 -57.12 6.48 19.93
CA ALA A 110 -57.82 5.61 18.98
C ALA A 110 -58.96 6.33 18.25
N ASN A 111 -59.61 7.32 18.90
CA ASN A 111 -60.68 8.12 18.28
C ASN A 111 -60.20 8.88 17.03
N ARG A 112 -58.90 9.23 16.95
CA ARG A 112 -58.30 9.87 15.76
C ARG A 112 -58.29 8.96 14.52
N HIS A 113 -58.37 7.65 14.72
CA HIS A 113 -58.42 6.66 13.65
C HIS A 113 -59.87 6.32 13.24
N ILE A 114 -60.85 6.55 14.12
CA ILE A 114 -62.27 6.29 13.88
C ILE A 114 -62.95 7.49 13.23
N TYR A 115 -62.60 8.70 13.66
CA TYR A 115 -63.22 9.94 13.19
C TYR A 115 -62.23 10.82 12.44
N TYR A 116 -62.68 11.43 11.34
CA TYR A 116 -61.89 12.40 10.61
C TYR A 116 -61.55 13.59 11.52
N THR A 117 -60.27 13.76 11.81
CA THR A 117 -59.77 14.83 12.70
C THR A 117 -58.85 15.75 11.91
N ALA A 118 -59.03 17.06 12.02
CA ALA A 118 -58.14 18.03 11.39
C ALA A 118 -56.69 17.87 11.92
N PRO A 119 -55.66 18.09 11.09
CA PRO A 119 -54.26 17.93 11.51
C PRO A 119 -53.91 18.94 12.61
N VAL A 120 -53.49 18.44 13.78
CA VAL A 120 -52.96 19.26 14.86
C VAL A 120 -51.60 19.80 14.43
N ARG A 121 -51.47 21.13 14.27
CA ARG A 121 -50.19 21.78 14.01
C ARG A 121 -49.48 22.06 15.33
N SER A 122 -48.40 21.33 15.62
CA SER A 122 -47.47 21.71 16.69
C SER A 122 -46.44 22.70 16.12
N MET A 123 -46.23 23.81 16.81
CA MET A 123 -45.10 24.70 16.50
C MET A 123 -43.85 24.15 17.21
N MET A 124 -42.96 23.52 16.45
CA MET A 124 -41.66 23.09 16.95
C MET A 124 -40.68 24.27 16.91
N SER A 125 -39.92 24.48 17.99
CA SER A 125 -38.85 25.49 18.00
C SER A 125 -37.81 25.18 16.93
N ARG A 126 -37.20 26.22 16.34
CA ARG A 126 -36.11 26.05 15.37
C ARG A 126 -34.98 25.21 15.99
N PRO A 127 -34.53 24.11 15.36
CA PRO A 127 -33.34 23.40 15.81
C PRO A 127 -32.16 24.38 15.79
N LYS A 128 -31.29 24.31 16.80
CA LYS A 128 -30.04 25.07 16.79
C LYS A 128 -29.27 24.74 15.51
N ASP A 129 -28.68 25.77 14.91
CA ASP A 129 -27.90 25.63 13.69
C ASP A 129 -26.93 24.45 13.84
N LEU A 130 -26.92 23.60 12.81
CA LEU A 130 -25.98 22.50 12.69
C LEU A 130 -24.57 23.05 12.99
N LYS A 131 -23.81 22.34 13.83
CA LYS A 131 -22.42 22.71 14.10
C LYS A 131 -21.74 22.99 12.76
N PRO A 132 -21.16 24.20 12.55
CA PRO A 132 -20.43 24.46 11.33
C PRO A 132 -19.36 23.38 11.19
N PHE A 133 -19.25 22.82 9.98
CA PHE A 133 -18.15 21.91 9.67
C PHE A 133 -16.84 22.58 10.08
N PRO A 134 -15.86 21.86 10.65
CA PRO A 134 -14.55 22.40 10.93
C PRO A 134 -13.82 22.63 9.61
N THR A 135 -14.20 23.66 8.87
CA THR A 135 -13.49 24.14 7.71
C THR A 135 -12.40 25.09 8.20
N PRO A 136 -11.13 24.85 7.83
CA PRO A 136 -10.08 25.82 8.10
C PRO A 136 -10.47 27.17 7.48
N GLY A 137 -10.25 28.26 8.21
CA GLY A 137 -10.44 29.61 7.68
C GLY A 137 -9.52 29.89 6.48
N PRO A 138 -9.79 30.92 5.68
CA PRO A 138 -9.12 31.18 4.41
C PRO A 138 -7.58 31.31 4.50
N GLY A 139 -7.04 31.71 5.66
CA GLY A 139 -5.59 31.79 5.91
C GLY A 139 -4.96 30.57 6.58
N THR A 140 -5.75 29.54 6.91
CA THR A 140 -5.27 28.34 7.62
C THR A 140 -4.80 27.23 6.68
N TYR A 141 -5.00 27.41 5.37
CA TYR A 141 -4.52 26.45 4.38
C TYR A 141 -3.00 26.59 4.21
N THR A 142 -2.25 25.68 4.80
CA THR A 142 -0.81 25.56 4.53
C THR A 142 -0.60 24.74 3.26
N LEU A 143 0.05 25.33 2.25
CA LEU A 143 0.45 24.58 1.08
C LEU A 143 1.52 23.54 1.45
N PRO A 144 1.44 22.32 0.89
CA PRO A 144 2.48 21.33 1.09
C PRO A 144 3.81 21.84 0.55
N ARG A 145 4.90 21.55 1.26
CA ARG A 145 6.26 21.96 0.86
C ARG A 145 6.60 21.37 -0.52
N ILE A 146 6.92 22.25 -1.48
CA ILE A 146 7.24 21.87 -2.88
C ILE A 146 8.76 21.69 -3.09
N LEU A 147 9.59 22.24 -2.19
CA LEU A 147 11.04 22.29 -2.35
C LEU A 147 11.74 21.71 -1.11
N GLY A 148 12.59 20.71 -1.31
CA GLY A 148 13.34 20.02 -0.24
C GLY A 148 13.05 18.52 -0.17
N PRO A 149 13.57 17.81 0.84
CA PRO A 149 13.24 16.41 1.05
C PRO A 149 11.76 16.24 1.46
N ASN A 150 11.15 15.11 1.08
CA ASN A 150 9.77 14.72 1.43
C ASN A 150 8.66 15.63 0.86
N THR A 151 8.74 15.98 -0.42
CA THR A 151 7.67 16.67 -1.14
C THR A 151 6.47 15.73 -1.37
N ILE A 152 5.26 16.24 -1.13
CA ILE A 152 4.02 15.43 -1.22
C ILE A 152 3.64 15.15 -2.68
N CYS A 153 3.89 16.10 -3.59
CA CYS A 153 3.37 16.06 -4.95
C CYS A 153 4.41 15.65 -6.01
N THR A 154 5.70 15.66 -5.66
CA THR A 154 6.81 15.45 -6.59
C THR A 154 7.85 14.53 -5.97
N HIS A 155 8.61 13.82 -6.82
CA HIS A 155 9.75 13.03 -6.34
C HIS A 155 10.94 13.96 -6.06
N ALA A 156 11.41 13.98 -4.80
CA ALA A 156 12.59 14.73 -4.40
C ALA A 156 13.82 13.83 -4.29
N ASN A 157 14.97 14.34 -4.74
CA ASN A 157 16.27 13.70 -4.51
C ASN A 157 16.69 13.83 -3.04
N PRO A 158 17.56 12.94 -2.52
CA PRO A 158 18.06 13.04 -1.15
C PRO A 158 18.75 14.39 -0.93
N CYS A 159 18.33 15.09 0.12
CA CYS A 159 18.93 16.35 0.54
C CYS A 159 19.93 16.08 1.67
N TYR A 160 21.21 16.29 1.42
CA TYR A 160 22.25 16.13 2.41
C TYR A 160 22.34 17.39 3.27
N SER A 161 21.99 17.26 4.55
CA SER A 161 22.27 18.29 5.56
C SER A 161 23.52 17.90 6.33
N MET A 162 24.45 18.85 6.52
CA MET A 162 25.51 18.68 7.50
C MET A 162 24.91 18.85 8.89
N VAL A 163 24.51 17.75 9.53
CA VAL A 163 24.18 17.75 10.96
C VAL A 163 25.49 17.94 11.71
N GLY A 164 25.57 18.97 12.55
CA GLY A 164 26.74 19.18 13.41
C GLY A 164 27.02 17.92 14.23
N LYS A 165 28.31 17.57 14.39
CA LYS A 165 28.70 16.38 15.15
C LYS A 165 28.05 16.43 16.53
N SER A 166 27.24 15.41 16.85
CA SER A 166 26.71 15.21 18.19
C SER A 166 27.88 15.21 19.19
N GLN A 167 27.76 15.99 20.27
CA GLN A 167 28.75 15.94 21.35
C GLN A 167 28.72 14.58 22.06
N TYR A 168 27.60 13.85 21.99
CA TYR A 168 27.45 12.51 22.56
C TYR A 168 28.44 11.55 21.88
N GLN A 169 29.36 10.98 22.68
CA GLN A 169 30.46 10.10 22.25
C GLN A 169 31.56 10.73 21.37
N SER A 170 31.61 12.06 21.23
CA SER A 170 32.73 12.71 20.51
C SER A 170 34.01 12.70 21.34
N ALA A 171 35.20 12.77 20.73
CA ALA A 171 36.47 12.95 21.44
C ALA A 171 36.57 14.28 22.22
N PHE A 172 35.62 15.19 21.97
CA PHE A 172 35.40 16.44 22.70
C PHE A 172 34.25 16.32 23.72
N CYS A 173 33.76 15.11 23.99
CA CYS A 173 32.99 14.86 25.21
C CYS A 173 33.83 15.36 26.37
N ASP A 174 33.27 16.28 27.13
CA ASP A 174 33.82 16.77 28.38
C ASP A 174 34.20 15.57 29.27
N LEU A 175 35.50 15.26 29.32
CA LEU A 175 36.08 14.18 30.13
C LEU A 175 35.78 14.39 31.62
N ALA A 176 35.38 15.59 32.04
CA ALA A 176 34.94 15.84 33.41
C ALA A 176 33.65 15.08 33.78
N LYS A 177 32.87 14.61 32.79
CA LYS A 177 31.64 13.82 33.02
C LYS A 177 31.88 12.32 33.12
N THR A 178 33.08 11.84 32.79
CA THR A 178 33.46 10.45 33.04
C THR A 178 34.09 10.35 34.44
N PRO A 179 33.52 9.54 35.35
CA PRO A 179 34.12 9.34 36.67
C PRO A 179 35.56 8.83 36.49
N GLY A 180 36.53 9.52 37.08
CA GLY A 180 37.93 9.09 37.05
C GLY A 180 38.09 7.72 37.73
N PRO A 181 39.23 7.02 37.53
CA PRO A 181 39.45 5.69 38.09
C PRO A 181 39.30 5.62 39.62
N ALA A 182 39.47 6.74 40.34
CA ALA A 182 39.27 6.86 41.78
C ALA A 182 37.79 6.98 42.22
N ALA A 183 36.85 7.23 41.30
CA ALA A 183 35.42 7.36 41.60
C ALA A 183 34.68 6.01 41.61
N PHE A 184 35.32 4.94 41.15
CA PHE A 184 34.78 3.58 41.29
C PHE A 184 35.02 3.05 42.70
N ALA A 185 34.02 2.39 43.27
CA ALA A 185 34.15 1.75 44.58
C ALA A 185 35.23 0.67 44.53
N LYS A 186 36.12 0.67 45.53
CA LYS A 186 37.16 -0.36 45.68
C LYS A 186 36.47 -1.71 45.97
N VAL A 187 36.64 -2.67 45.06
CA VAL A 187 36.16 -4.04 45.26
C VAL A 187 37.04 -4.74 46.32
N GLU A 188 36.42 -5.46 47.24
CA GLU A 188 37.16 -6.26 48.23
C GLU A 188 38.03 -7.32 47.54
N MET A 189 39.29 -7.43 47.98
CA MET A 189 40.27 -8.33 47.37
C MET A 189 39.87 -9.81 47.54
N ASP A 190 39.11 -10.12 48.59
CA ASP A 190 38.58 -11.46 48.90
C ASP A 190 37.61 -11.99 47.83
N VAL A 191 37.10 -11.13 46.95
CA VAL A 191 36.19 -11.53 45.85
C VAL A 191 36.94 -12.32 44.77
N TYR A 192 38.22 -12.04 44.57
CA TYR A 192 39.01 -12.63 43.48
C TYR A 192 40.36 -13.21 43.94
N LYS A 193 40.75 -13.01 45.19
CA LYS A 193 41.91 -13.65 45.82
C LYS A 193 41.45 -14.56 46.94
N MET A 194 42.24 -15.59 47.23
CA MET A 194 42.01 -16.46 48.38
C MET A 194 42.01 -15.64 49.67
N ARG A 195 40.91 -15.75 50.43
CA ARG A 195 40.68 -15.03 51.68
C ARG A 195 41.59 -15.55 52.80
N ALA A 196 42.17 -14.65 53.58
CA ALA A 196 42.94 -15.02 54.76
C ALA A 196 42.03 -15.56 55.89
N PRO A 197 42.48 -16.53 56.70
CA PRO A 197 41.69 -17.05 57.81
C PRO A 197 41.40 -15.97 58.85
N LYS A 198 40.13 -15.83 59.26
CA LYS A 198 39.70 -14.93 60.34
C LYS A 198 39.58 -15.70 61.64
N TYR A 199 40.12 -15.15 62.72
CA TYR A 199 40.03 -15.69 64.08
C TYR A 199 39.12 -14.80 64.93
N THR A 200 38.28 -15.40 65.75
CA THR A 200 37.45 -14.75 66.78
C THR A 200 37.94 -15.22 68.15
N MET A 201 38.05 -14.31 69.12
CA MET A 201 38.30 -14.66 70.53
C MET A 201 37.04 -15.17 71.21
#